data_AF-A0A2E7BQN9-F1
#
_entry.id   AF-A0A2E7BQN9-F1
#
_cell.length_a   1.000
_cell.length_b   1.000
_cell.length_c   1.000
_cell.angle_alpha   90.00
_cell.angle_beta   90.00
_cell.angle_gamma   90.00
#
_symmetry.space_group_name_H-M   'P 1'
#
loop_
_entity.id
_entity.type
_entity.pdbx_description
1 polymer ?
#
loop_
_entity_poly.entity_id
_entity_poly.type
_entity_poly.pdbx_seq_one_letter_code
_entity_poly.pdbx_strand_id
1 'polypeptide(L)'
;MWVLVLTDPEGRVREISFEGESLSFGRSASADVTVDDPRSSRMHLRFNRTGKSLTVTDMGAANGVFVQGQRIQGEAKLAVGDQLQFGGCRVRVATPVSTYAPGLSQTSMPALGAVDQGPIKPWKLQVKEHGISLRLDRPTVLGRSISADVVIDHPSVSRRHLSFTPTAEGLRLDDVGGTNGSYVHGQLIAGSALVTTTCEVVCGEVSMTVKPIQGLLGNLGDRLEALPKAMLLRHGAAALLAVTGIILLLASPSVTAESDYSRRQAELEGHLTKANELVQSKAWSDALPSVNHVLQVDPLNKEAKSLHQRIARETRAQTQFEGAIEARDTGDFDKAVNAFDAVAPGTRYYNQAQSERVKAQGRLLAQYRDRAEAACRERRWKVCQQESCNHLAYEYNRQMVRLLAQAESALKRRGRSFSRCPADRKEREDLSGDRQRLREALVQRFPDARMLQAAEQYAMGDLSEAKSRLKTILTDERRRSLQGAAASLRRQIQKVEQHLKSIKDVDRKKDLAAALQEWQRLSEIDYEIVGKRVESKVRRDARGVIAGFLNRRATTYSDQGRWTDALADLVLVMELEPSNLAARQSLTKLISKTDNQKVKALAETALSGKPKPKKAGPKGSSP
;
A
#
# COMPACT_ATOMS: atom_id res chain seq x y z
N MET A 1 -26.89 13.20 -27.85
CA MET A 1 -25.76 13.01 -26.94
C MET A 1 -25.66 11.54 -26.59
N TRP A 2 -24.46 10.95 -26.61
CA TRP A 2 -24.18 9.60 -26.12
C TRP A 2 -23.21 9.68 -24.95
N VAL A 3 -23.33 8.79 -23.98
CA VAL A 3 -22.42 8.70 -22.85
C VAL A 3 -21.66 7.39 -22.93
N LEU A 4 -20.33 7.45 -22.87
CA LEU A 4 -19.45 6.29 -22.85
C LEU A 4 -18.74 6.22 -21.50
N VAL A 5 -18.88 5.11 -20.80
CA VAL A 5 -18.19 4.87 -19.52
C VAL A 5 -16.96 4.01 -19.80
N LEU A 6 -15.78 4.62 -19.76
CA LEU A 6 -14.49 3.98 -19.99
C LEU A 6 -13.86 3.54 -18.66
N THR A 7 -13.47 2.26 -18.56
CA THR A 7 -12.68 1.70 -17.47
C THR A 7 -11.30 1.32 -17.99
N ASP A 8 -10.25 1.86 -17.37
CA ASP A 8 -8.85 1.56 -17.70
C ASP A 8 -8.34 0.24 -17.05
N PRO A 9 -7.14 -0.26 -17.41
CA PRO A 9 -6.61 -1.51 -16.86
C PRO A 9 -6.34 -1.46 -15.34
N GLU A 10 -6.15 -0.28 -14.77
CA GLU A 10 -5.99 -0.07 -13.31
C GLU A 10 -7.34 0.08 -12.58
N GLY A 11 -8.46 0.03 -13.31
CA GLY A 11 -9.81 0.12 -12.78
C GLY A 11 -10.32 1.55 -12.57
N ARG A 12 -9.66 2.57 -13.12
CA ARG A 12 -10.16 3.96 -13.08
C ARG A 12 -11.25 4.14 -14.13
N VAL A 13 -12.33 4.82 -13.75
CA VAL A 13 -13.50 5.04 -14.59
C VAL A 13 -13.56 6.50 -15.04
N ARG A 14 -13.84 6.73 -16.33
CA ARG A 14 -14.05 8.05 -16.94
C ARG A 14 -15.35 8.04 -17.73
N GLU A 15 -16.21 9.02 -17.45
CA GLU A 15 -17.40 9.28 -18.25
C GLU A 15 -17.06 10.23 -19.40
N ILE A 16 -17.44 9.86 -20.61
CA ILE A 16 -17.12 10.58 -21.84
C ILE A 16 -18.43 10.87 -22.55
N SER A 17 -18.89 12.12 -22.42
CA SER A 17 -20.03 12.64 -23.15
C SER A 17 -19.61 13.01 -24.56
N PHE A 18 -20.31 12.44 -25.54
CA PHE A 18 -19.99 12.55 -26.96
C PHE A 18 -21.19 13.08 -27.74
N GLU A 19 -21.01 14.24 -28.37
CA GLU A 19 -22.05 14.89 -29.17
C GLU A 19 -21.74 14.99 -30.66
N GLY A 20 -20.46 14.91 -31.06
CA GLY A 20 -19.99 15.02 -32.43
C GLY A 20 -20.30 13.81 -33.33
N GLU A 21 -19.76 13.83 -34.56
CA GLU A 21 -19.97 12.77 -35.56
C GLU A 21 -19.06 11.55 -35.35
N SER A 22 -17.83 11.77 -34.88
CA SER A 22 -16.90 10.68 -34.55
C SER A 22 -16.08 10.95 -33.29
N LEU A 23 -15.73 9.89 -32.55
CA LEU A 23 -14.84 9.93 -31.39
C LEU A 23 -13.88 8.74 -31.39
N SER A 24 -12.58 9.00 -31.41
CA SER A 24 -11.53 7.98 -31.50
C SER A 24 -10.85 7.69 -30.17
N PHE A 25 -10.48 6.42 -29.97
CA PHE A 25 -9.78 5.93 -28.77
C PHE A 25 -8.47 5.27 -29.16
N GLY A 26 -7.41 5.50 -28.37
CA GLY A 26 -6.10 4.89 -28.62
C GLY A 26 -5.04 5.33 -27.62
N ARG A 27 -3.86 4.71 -27.66
CA ARG A 27 -2.77 5.06 -26.74
C ARG A 27 -1.96 6.29 -27.15
N SER A 28 -2.15 6.79 -28.36
CA SER A 28 -1.44 7.97 -28.85
C SER A 28 -2.21 9.24 -28.55
N ALA A 29 -1.50 10.34 -28.38
CA ALA A 29 -2.09 11.68 -28.28
C ALA A 29 -2.83 12.11 -29.57
N SER A 30 -2.69 11.37 -30.67
CA SER A 30 -3.46 11.58 -31.90
C SER A 30 -4.90 11.03 -31.84
N ALA A 31 -5.27 10.32 -30.77
CA ALA A 31 -6.65 9.88 -30.52
C ALA A 31 -7.38 10.88 -29.62
N ASP A 32 -8.67 11.10 -29.86
CA ASP A 32 -9.49 12.05 -29.09
C ASP A 32 -9.56 11.66 -27.61
N VAL A 33 -9.65 10.35 -27.33
CA VAL A 33 -9.59 9.79 -26.00
C VAL A 33 -8.33 8.93 -25.86
N THR A 34 -7.34 9.49 -25.17
CA THR A 34 -6.09 8.78 -24.89
C THR A 34 -6.23 7.81 -23.71
N VAL A 35 -5.76 6.57 -23.91
CA VAL A 35 -5.67 5.53 -22.88
C VAL A 35 -4.23 5.11 -22.62
N ASP A 36 -3.85 5.00 -21.35
CA ASP A 36 -2.51 4.54 -20.96
C ASP A 36 -2.48 3.01 -20.84
N ASP A 37 -2.53 2.34 -21.99
CA ASP A 37 -2.52 0.87 -22.07
C ASP A 37 -1.55 0.39 -23.17
N PRO A 38 -0.47 -0.33 -22.81
CA PRO A 38 0.48 -0.89 -23.77
C PRO A 38 -0.17 -1.85 -24.78
N ARG A 39 -1.29 -2.51 -24.40
CA ARG A 39 -2.05 -3.42 -25.27
C ARG A 39 -3.00 -2.68 -26.22
N SER A 40 -3.13 -1.36 -26.09
CA SER A 40 -3.92 -0.55 -26.99
C SER A 40 -3.10 -0.05 -28.18
N SER A 41 -3.68 -0.05 -29.37
CA SER A 41 -3.04 0.51 -30.58
C SER A 41 -3.03 2.04 -30.54
N ARG A 42 -2.15 2.68 -31.32
CA ARG A 42 -2.03 4.16 -31.37
C ARG A 42 -3.38 4.83 -31.67
N MET A 43 -4.07 4.31 -32.68
CA MET A 43 -5.49 4.52 -32.97
C MET A 43 -6.13 3.13 -32.90
N HIS A 44 -6.98 2.86 -31.90
CA HIS A 44 -7.49 1.51 -31.66
C HIS A 44 -8.88 1.33 -32.28
N LEU A 45 -9.80 2.23 -31.94
CA LEU A 45 -11.18 2.18 -32.41
C LEU A 45 -11.73 3.59 -32.59
N ARG A 46 -12.84 3.66 -33.32
CA ARG A 46 -13.59 4.90 -33.51
C ARG A 46 -15.08 4.64 -33.33
N PHE A 47 -15.73 5.44 -32.51
CA PHE A 47 -17.18 5.52 -32.46
C PHE A 47 -17.66 6.49 -33.53
N ASN A 48 -18.66 6.08 -34.31
CA ASN A 48 -19.35 6.94 -35.26
C ASN A 48 -20.80 7.09 -34.82
N ARG A 49 -21.32 8.31 -34.91
CA ARG A 49 -22.71 8.62 -34.60
C ARG A 49 -23.44 9.03 -35.87
N THR A 50 -24.49 8.29 -36.21
CA THR A 50 -25.41 8.66 -37.29
C THR A 50 -26.82 8.80 -36.71
N GLY A 51 -27.25 10.04 -36.45
CA GLY A 51 -28.54 10.34 -35.82
C GLY A 51 -28.67 9.74 -34.41
N LYS A 52 -29.57 8.76 -34.27
CA LYS A 52 -29.82 7.97 -33.03
C LYS A 52 -29.07 6.63 -32.99
N SER A 53 -28.20 6.36 -33.96
CA SER A 53 -27.40 5.14 -33.99
C SER A 53 -25.97 5.43 -33.56
N LEU A 54 -25.41 4.56 -32.73
CA LEU A 54 -23.99 4.53 -32.39
C LEU A 54 -23.38 3.28 -32.99
N THR A 55 -22.26 3.42 -33.67
CA THR A 55 -21.47 2.30 -34.19
C THR A 55 -20.03 2.43 -33.73
N VAL A 56 -19.31 1.32 -33.73
CA VAL A 56 -17.89 1.26 -33.41
C VAL A 56 -17.14 0.54 -34.52
N THR A 57 -16.03 1.13 -34.95
CA THR A 57 -15.15 0.61 -36.00
C THR A 57 -13.79 0.27 -35.41
N ASP A 58 -13.29 -0.94 -35.68
CA ASP A 58 -11.90 -1.33 -35.41
C ASP A 58 -10.97 -0.66 -36.44
N MET A 59 -9.99 0.13 -35.99
CA MET A 59 -9.08 0.90 -36.85
C MET A 59 -7.86 0.08 -37.33
N GLY A 60 -7.98 -1.25 -37.38
CA GLY A 60 -6.90 -2.18 -37.69
C GLY A 60 -6.01 -2.46 -36.48
N ALA A 61 -6.60 -2.49 -35.28
CA ALA A 61 -5.87 -2.67 -34.05
C ALA A 61 -5.29 -4.08 -33.92
N ALA A 62 -4.04 -4.16 -33.43
CA ALA A 62 -3.30 -5.42 -33.31
C ALA A 62 -4.03 -6.48 -32.45
N ASN A 63 -4.70 -6.05 -31.39
CA ASN A 63 -5.42 -6.93 -30.46
C ASN A 63 -6.93 -7.00 -30.73
N GLY A 64 -7.42 -6.24 -31.70
CA GLY A 64 -8.82 -6.18 -32.08
C GLY A 64 -9.76 -5.53 -31.06
N VAL A 65 -11.00 -5.34 -31.50
CA VAL A 65 -12.12 -4.82 -30.70
C VAL A 65 -13.15 -5.92 -30.47
N PHE A 66 -13.69 -6.01 -29.25
CA PHE A 66 -14.68 -7.01 -28.86
C PHE A 66 -15.95 -6.32 -28.37
N VAL A 67 -17.11 -6.72 -28.87
CA VAL A 67 -18.43 -6.28 -28.39
C VAL A 67 -19.14 -7.48 -27.79
N GLN A 68 -19.59 -7.37 -26.53
CA GLN A 68 -20.22 -8.46 -25.78
C GLN A 68 -19.41 -9.77 -25.82
N GLY A 69 -18.08 -9.64 -25.76
CA GLY A 69 -17.14 -10.78 -25.79
C GLY A 69 -16.84 -11.35 -27.17
N GLN A 70 -17.50 -10.88 -28.24
CA GLN A 70 -17.24 -11.32 -29.61
C GLN A 70 -16.37 -10.30 -30.36
N ARG A 71 -15.32 -10.77 -31.03
CA ARG A 71 -14.44 -9.90 -31.84
C ARG A 71 -15.20 -9.41 -33.06
N ILE A 72 -15.22 -8.10 -33.27
CA ILE A 72 -15.88 -7.50 -34.44
C ILE A 72 -14.93 -7.53 -35.65
N GLN A 73 -15.51 -7.62 -36.86
CA GLN A 73 -14.78 -7.46 -38.11
C GLN A 73 -15.33 -6.23 -38.83
N GLY A 74 -14.58 -5.13 -38.81
CA GLY A 74 -15.02 -3.85 -39.36
C GLY A 74 -15.86 -3.04 -38.37
N GLU A 75 -17.13 -2.79 -38.70
CA GLU A 75 -18.03 -1.93 -37.95
C GLU A 75 -19.15 -2.74 -37.25
N ALA A 76 -19.46 -2.40 -36.00
CA ALA A 76 -20.55 -2.99 -35.22
C ALA A 76 -21.48 -1.91 -34.67
N LYS A 77 -22.79 -2.16 -34.72
CA LYS A 77 -23.80 -1.29 -34.12
C LYS A 77 -23.91 -1.55 -32.62
N LEU A 78 -24.01 -0.48 -31.84
CA LEU A 78 -24.10 -0.53 -30.39
C LEU A 78 -25.44 0.00 -29.89
N ALA A 79 -25.99 -0.71 -28.91
CA ALA A 79 -27.15 -0.32 -28.13
C ALA A 79 -26.72 0.22 -26.75
N VAL A 80 -27.65 0.89 -26.08
CA VAL A 80 -27.48 1.31 -24.69
C VAL A 80 -27.30 0.08 -23.81
N GLY A 81 -26.30 0.11 -22.94
CA GLY A 81 -25.93 -1.01 -22.08
C GLY A 81 -24.87 -1.93 -22.68
N ASP A 82 -24.60 -1.85 -23.99
CA ASP A 82 -23.58 -2.71 -24.60
C ASP A 82 -22.19 -2.45 -24.05
N GLN A 83 -21.45 -3.53 -23.87
CA GLN A 83 -20.08 -3.52 -23.40
C GLN A 83 -19.12 -3.85 -24.54
N LEU A 84 -18.08 -3.04 -24.65
CA LEU A 84 -16.99 -3.19 -25.58
C LEU A 84 -15.67 -3.33 -24.81
N GLN A 85 -14.73 -4.10 -25.37
CA GLN A 85 -13.39 -4.28 -24.84
C GLN A 85 -12.35 -4.06 -25.94
N PHE A 86 -11.26 -3.38 -25.59
CA PHE A 86 -10.10 -3.19 -26.45
C PHE A 86 -8.84 -3.06 -25.61
N GLY A 87 -7.78 -3.78 -25.96
CA GLY A 87 -6.59 -3.88 -25.09
C GLY A 87 -6.97 -4.36 -23.68
N GLY A 88 -6.59 -3.60 -22.65
CA GLY A 88 -7.01 -3.78 -21.26
C GLY A 88 -8.22 -2.95 -20.83
N CYS A 89 -8.77 -2.13 -21.72
CA CYS A 89 -9.85 -1.19 -21.43
C CYS A 89 -11.24 -1.79 -21.72
N ARG A 90 -12.24 -1.33 -20.97
CA ARG A 90 -13.66 -1.67 -21.18
C ARG A 90 -14.46 -0.38 -21.35
N VAL A 91 -15.41 -0.37 -22.28
CA VAL A 91 -16.33 0.76 -22.53
C VAL A 91 -17.76 0.27 -22.47
N ARG A 92 -18.62 0.95 -21.71
CA ARG A 92 -20.06 0.69 -21.69
C ARG A 92 -20.82 1.87 -22.27
N VAL A 93 -21.78 1.60 -23.16
CA VAL A 93 -22.67 2.62 -23.71
C VAL A 93 -23.77 2.94 -22.68
N ALA A 94 -23.95 4.22 -22.37
CA ALA A 94 -24.98 4.73 -21.46
C ALA A 94 -25.82 5.82 -22.14
N THR A 95 -27.05 6.00 -21.67
CA THR A 95 -27.90 7.13 -22.08
C THR A 95 -27.65 8.34 -21.21
N PRO A 96 -27.57 9.55 -21.78
CA PRO A 96 -27.77 10.76 -20.99
C PRO A 96 -29.21 10.76 -20.48
N VAL A 97 -29.38 10.89 -19.16
CA VAL A 97 -30.71 10.86 -18.54
C VAL A 97 -31.44 12.16 -18.88
N SER A 98 -32.53 12.05 -19.65
CA SER A 98 -33.59 13.06 -19.65
C SER A 98 -34.56 12.71 -18.53
N THR A 99 -34.77 13.65 -17.63
CA THR A 99 -35.75 13.60 -16.54
C THR A 99 -37.16 13.35 -17.07
N TYR A 100 -37.74 12.17 -16.80
CA TYR A 100 -39.10 11.94 -16.27
C TYR A 100 -39.50 10.45 -16.38
N ALA A 101 -39.87 9.81 -15.26
CA ALA A 101 -40.89 8.77 -15.19
C ALA A 101 -41.48 8.73 -13.76
N PRO A 102 -42.80 8.56 -13.58
CA PRO A 102 -43.50 8.75 -12.32
C PRO A 102 -43.45 7.48 -11.45
N GLY A 103 -43.09 7.63 -10.17
CA GLY A 103 -43.13 6.53 -9.19
C GLY A 103 -42.08 6.61 -8.08
N LEU A 104 -41.04 7.45 -8.24
CA LEU A 104 -40.12 7.79 -7.17
C LEU A 104 -40.59 9.08 -6.50
N SER A 105 -41.18 8.97 -5.31
CA SER A 105 -41.38 10.13 -4.44
C SER A 105 -40.00 10.66 -4.05
N GLN A 106 -39.58 11.74 -4.72
CA GLN A 106 -38.46 12.55 -4.28
C GLN A 106 -38.94 13.40 -3.09
N THR A 107 -38.77 12.88 -1.88
CA THR A 107 -38.87 13.72 -0.70
C THR A 107 -37.51 14.40 -0.50
N SER A 108 -37.48 15.71 -0.68
CA SER A 108 -36.39 16.57 -0.22
C SER A 108 -36.08 16.30 1.26
N MET A 109 -34.79 16.29 1.61
CA MET A 109 -34.29 16.01 2.96
C MET A 109 -35.06 16.73 4.08
N PRO A 110 -35.39 16.05 5.19
CA PRO A 110 -35.27 16.67 6.49
C PRO A 110 -33.79 16.70 6.90
N ALA A 111 -33.37 17.82 7.49
CA ALA A 111 -32.07 17.95 8.15
C ALA A 111 -31.87 16.86 9.22
N LEU A 112 -30.61 16.61 9.57
CA LEU A 112 -30.19 15.79 10.71
C LEU A 112 -31.18 15.95 11.89
N GLY A 113 -31.94 14.89 12.22
CA GLY A 113 -32.75 14.87 13.44
C GLY A 113 -34.11 14.15 13.44
N ALA A 114 -34.59 13.56 12.35
CA ALA A 114 -35.87 12.82 12.37
C ALA A 114 -35.65 11.31 12.56
N VAL A 115 -35.92 10.81 13.77
CA VAL A 115 -36.10 9.39 14.05
C VAL A 115 -37.44 8.97 13.45
N ASP A 116 -37.42 8.11 12.43
CA ASP A 116 -38.62 7.45 11.91
C ASP A 116 -39.14 6.51 13.01
N GLN A 117 -40.24 6.88 13.69
CA GLN A 117 -40.76 6.17 14.88
C GLN A 117 -41.79 5.07 14.56
N GLY A 118 -41.90 4.64 13.30
CA GLY A 118 -42.72 3.48 12.95
C GLY A 118 -42.04 2.13 13.24
N PRO A 119 -42.79 1.03 13.42
CA PRO A 119 -42.19 -0.29 13.59
C PRO A 119 -41.42 -0.70 12.32
N ILE A 120 -40.11 -0.91 12.47
CA ILE A 120 -39.21 -1.32 11.37
C ILE A 120 -39.68 -2.67 10.81
N LYS A 121 -39.93 -2.73 9.50
CA LYS A 121 -40.27 -3.98 8.82
C LYS A 121 -38.98 -4.72 8.47
N PRO A 122 -38.74 -5.95 8.97
CA PRO A 122 -37.50 -6.67 8.72
C PRO A 122 -37.46 -7.23 7.28
N TRP A 123 -36.26 -7.26 6.70
CA TRP A 123 -36.01 -7.78 5.36
C TRP A 123 -35.06 -8.98 5.40
N LYS A 124 -35.02 -9.75 4.31
CA LYS A 124 -34.06 -10.83 4.10
C LYS A 124 -33.21 -10.49 2.87
N LEU A 125 -31.89 -10.45 3.06
CA LEU A 125 -30.89 -10.34 2.00
C LEU A 125 -30.37 -11.73 1.65
N GLN A 126 -30.31 -12.04 0.35
CA GLN A 126 -29.76 -13.30 -0.16
C GLN A 126 -28.75 -13.02 -1.28
N VAL A 127 -27.53 -13.52 -1.14
CA VAL A 127 -26.48 -13.48 -2.18
C VAL A 127 -26.16 -14.93 -2.55
N LYS A 128 -26.78 -15.42 -3.62
CA LYS A 128 -26.75 -16.85 -3.99
C LYS A 128 -25.33 -17.35 -4.24
N GLU A 129 -24.54 -16.60 -5.01
CA GLU A 129 -23.18 -16.98 -5.41
C GLU A 129 -22.20 -17.07 -4.24
N HIS A 130 -22.50 -16.39 -3.13
CA HIS A 130 -21.62 -16.33 -1.95
C HIS A 130 -22.21 -17.08 -0.73
N GLY A 131 -23.35 -17.77 -0.91
CA GLY A 131 -24.01 -18.52 0.18
C GLY A 131 -24.54 -17.66 1.33
N ILE A 132 -24.68 -16.34 1.13
CA ILE A 132 -25.07 -15.40 2.19
C ILE A 132 -26.59 -15.32 2.28
N SER A 133 -27.14 -15.49 3.48
CA SER A 133 -28.56 -15.29 3.78
C SER A 133 -28.70 -14.60 5.13
N LEU A 134 -29.08 -13.32 5.13
CA LEU A 134 -29.07 -12.46 6.31
C LEU A 134 -30.43 -11.82 6.53
N ARG A 135 -30.80 -11.62 7.80
CA ARG A 135 -31.93 -10.79 8.20
C ARG A 135 -31.44 -9.35 8.37
N LEU A 136 -32.15 -8.41 7.75
CA LEU A 136 -31.92 -6.98 7.83
C LEU A 136 -32.99 -6.36 8.73
N ASP A 137 -32.64 -6.13 9.99
CA ASP A 137 -33.47 -5.47 11.01
C ASP A 137 -32.81 -4.18 11.56
N ARG A 138 -31.63 -3.84 11.06
CA ARG A 138 -30.86 -2.63 11.38
C ARG A 138 -30.07 -2.12 10.16
N PRO A 139 -29.61 -0.86 10.16
CA PRO A 139 -28.70 -0.35 9.13
C PRO A 139 -27.49 -1.27 8.94
N THR A 140 -27.28 -1.73 7.72
CA THR A 140 -26.30 -2.76 7.37
C THR A 140 -25.55 -2.36 6.10
N VAL A 141 -24.23 -2.27 6.15
CA VAL A 141 -23.39 -1.88 4.99
C VAL A 141 -22.76 -3.11 4.37
N LEU A 142 -22.84 -3.23 3.05
CA LEU A 142 -22.20 -4.26 2.23
C LEU A 142 -20.97 -3.69 1.51
N GLY A 143 -19.91 -4.49 1.41
CA GLY A 143 -18.70 -4.12 0.69
C GLY A 143 -17.65 -5.23 0.66
N ARG A 144 -16.54 -5.03 -0.07
CA ARG A 144 -15.45 -6.02 -0.16
C ARG A 144 -14.47 -5.98 1.01
N SER A 145 -14.50 -4.92 1.81
CA SER A 145 -13.59 -4.74 2.93
C SER A 145 -14.30 -5.09 4.23
N ILE A 146 -13.52 -5.57 5.20
CA ILE A 146 -13.93 -5.77 6.59
C ILE A 146 -14.50 -4.52 7.28
N SER A 147 -14.32 -3.34 6.70
CA SER A 147 -15.00 -2.12 7.15
C SER A 147 -16.51 -2.09 6.85
N ALA A 148 -17.01 -3.00 6.02
CA ALA A 148 -18.43 -3.25 5.79
C ALA A 148 -18.98 -4.33 6.74
N ASP A 149 -20.28 -4.24 7.06
CA ASP A 149 -20.99 -5.25 7.86
C ASP A 149 -21.05 -6.58 7.10
N VAL A 150 -21.52 -6.58 5.85
CA VAL A 150 -21.55 -7.74 4.93
C VAL A 150 -20.32 -7.69 4.04
N VAL A 151 -19.43 -8.67 4.16
CA VAL A 151 -18.21 -8.75 3.34
C VAL A 151 -18.45 -9.67 2.15
N ILE A 152 -18.34 -9.10 0.95
CA ILE A 152 -18.36 -9.85 -0.31
C ILE A 152 -17.00 -9.67 -0.96
N ASP A 153 -16.15 -10.70 -0.88
CA ASP A 153 -14.81 -10.68 -1.44
C ASP A 153 -14.84 -10.82 -2.97
N HIS A 154 -15.30 -9.75 -3.62
CA HIS A 154 -15.38 -9.66 -5.07
C HIS A 154 -14.69 -8.38 -5.57
N PRO A 155 -13.82 -8.46 -6.60
CA PRO A 155 -13.09 -7.30 -7.13
C PRO A 155 -13.99 -6.14 -7.58
N SER A 156 -15.20 -6.45 -8.07
CA SER A 156 -16.19 -5.46 -8.53
C SER A 156 -16.91 -4.73 -7.38
N VAL A 157 -16.80 -5.21 -6.15
CA VAL A 157 -17.48 -4.62 -5.00
C VAL A 157 -16.51 -3.64 -4.32
N SER A 158 -17.00 -2.48 -3.90
CA SER A 158 -16.17 -1.45 -3.25
C SER A 158 -16.01 -1.74 -1.77
N ARG A 159 -14.97 -1.17 -1.14
CA ARG A 159 -14.63 -1.46 0.27
C ARG A 159 -15.84 -1.31 1.21
N ARG A 160 -16.60 -0.23 1.02
CA ARG A 160 -17.99 -0.05 1.45
C ARG A 160 -18.74 0.37 0.19
N HIS A 161 -19.78 -0.36 -0.20
CA HIS A 161 -20.41 -0.19 -1.51
C HIS A 161 -21.86 0.27 -1.35
N LEU A 162 -22.70 -0.48 -0.63
CA LEU A 162 -24.12 -0.19 -0.48
C LEU A 162 -24.59 -0.37 0.96
N SER A 163 -25.41 0.54 1.47
CA SER A 163 -26.03 0.45 2.79
C SER A 163 -27.51 0.11 2.68
N PHE A 164 -27.99 -0.76 3.57
CA PHE A 164 -29.37 -1.20 3.70
C PHE A 164 -29.93 -0.71 5.03
N THR A 165 -30.92 0.17 5.01
CA THR A 165 -31.57 0.75 6.19
C THR A 165 -33.05 0.37 6.18
N PRO A 166 -33.50 -0.61 6.97
CA PRO A 166 -34.93 -0.95 7.04
C PRO A 166 -35.69 0.17 7.77
N THR A 167 -36.83 0.58 7.21
CA THR A 167 -37.72 1.64 7.72
C THR A 167 -39.15 1.10 7.86
N ALA A 168 -40.08 1.93 8.36
CA ALA A 168 -41.49 1.56 8.42
C ALA A 168 -42.14 1.45 7.01
N GLU A 169 -41.62 2.22 6.06
CA GLU A 169 -42.10 2.33 4.68
C GLU A 169 -41.49 1.28 3.74
N GLY A 170 -40.25 0.83 3.98
CA GLY A 170 -39.55 -0.11 3.11
C GLY A 170 -38.10 -0.34 3.51
N LEU A 171 -37.26 -0.76 2.57
CA LEU A 171 -35.81 -0.87 2.74
C LEU A 171 -35.13 0.25 1.97
N ARG A 172 -34.49 1.18 2.67
CA ARG A 172 -33.70 2.24 2.04
C ARG A 172 -32.30 1.72 1.70
N LEU A 173 -31.85 2.01 0.48
CA LEU A 173 -30.60 1.59 -0.12
C LEU A 173 -29.78 2.85 -0.38
N ASP A 174 -28.65 3.03 0.31
CA ASP A 174 -27.79 4.21 0.16
C ASP A 174 -26.45 3.79 -0.45
N ASP A 175 -26.07 4.31 -1.62
CA ASP A 175 -24.75 4.05 -2.21
C ASP A 175 -23.70 4.86 -1.42
N VAL A 176 -22.81 4.15 -0.71
CA VAL A 176 -21.86 4.75 0.25
C VAL A 176 -20.46 4.97 -0.33
N GLY A 177 -20.34 5.01 -1.67
CA GLY A 177 -19.07 5.20 -2.37
C GLY A 177 -18.66 4.00 -3.22
N GLY A 178 -19.64 3.29 -3.80
CA GLY A 178 -19.47 2.25 -4.79
C GLY A 178 -18.81 2.78 -6.06
N THR A 179 -17.58 2.36 -6.33
CA THR A 179 -16.78 2.72 -7.52
C THR A 179 -17.41 2.23 -8.83
N ASN A 180 -18.14 1.11 -8.77
CA ASN A 180 -18.82 0.50 -9.93
C ASN A 180 -20.33 0.78 -9.95
N GLY A 181 -20.82 1.58 -8.98
CA GLY A 181 -22.24 1.90 -8.79
C GLY A 181 -23.09 0.75 -8.25
N SER A 182 -24.16 1.11 -7.56
CA SER A 182 -25.18 0.18 -7.07
C SER A 182 -26.46 0.31 -7.89
N TYR A 183 -27.10 -0.81 -8.25
CA TYR A 183 -28.28 -0.82 -9.13
C TYR A 183 -29.47 -1.52 -8.49
N VAL A 184 -30.68 -1.03 -8.76
CA VAL A 184 -31.95 -1.69 -8.43
C VAL A 184 -32.77 -1.79 -9.71
N HIS A 185 -33.27 -2.97 -10.05
CA HIS A 185 -33.99 -3.21 -11.31
C HIS A 185 -33.22 -2.74 -12.56
N GLY A 186 -31.89 -2.83 -12.54
CA GLY A 186 -31.01 -2.37 -13.63
C GLY A 186 -30.78 -0.86 -13.70
N GLN A 187 -31.36 -0.07 -12.78
CA GLN A 187 -31.16 1.39 -12.69
C GLN A 187 -30.17 1.75 -11.58
N LEU A 188 -29.26 2.69 -11.86
CA LEU A 188 -28.26 3.16 -10.88
C LEU A 188 -28.91 3.94 -9.74
N ILE A 189 -28.53 3.64 -8.51
CA ILE A 189 -28.92 4.38 -7.30
C ILE A 189 -28.13 5.70 -7.26
N ALA A 190 -28.81 6.82 -7.46
CA ALA A 190 -28.22 8.16 -7.32
C ALA A 190 -28.34 8.63 -5.86
N GLY A 191 -27.46 8.13 -4.99
CA GLY A 191 -27.42 8.47 -3.57
C GLY A 191 -28.28 7.53 -2.71
N SER A 192 -29.61 7.55 -2.88
CA SER A 192 -30.55 6.75 -2.08
C SER A 192 -31.72 6.22 -2.92
N ALA A 193 -32.18 5.00 -2.63
CA ALA A 193 -33.39 4.40 -3.19
C ALA A 193 -34.23 3.73 -2.09
N LEU A 194 -35.56 3.78 -2.15
CA LEU A 194 -36.44 3.06 -1.23
C LEU A 194 -37.14 1.93 -1.98
N VAL A 195 -37.01 0.69 -1.49
CA VAL A 195 -37.69 -0.48 -2.07
C VAL A 195 -38.73 -1.02 -1.10
N THR A 196 -39.93 -1.34 -1.59
CA THR A 196 -41.07 -1.75 -0.77
C THR A 196 -41.47 -3.22 -0.99
N THR A 197 -40.97 -3.83 -2.06
CA THR A 197 -41.26 -5.23 -2.44
C THR A 197 -39.97 -6.00 -2.70
N THR A 198 -40.07 -7.31 -2.94
CA THR A 198 -38.92 -8.13 -3.33
C THR A 198 -38.28 -7.60 -4.61
N CYS A 199 -36.97 -7.35 -4.58
CA CYS A 199 -36.24 -6.88 -5.74
C CYS A 199 -34.82 -7.43 -5.81
N GLU A 200 -34.24 -7.32 -7.01
CA GLU A 200 -32.83 -7.58 -7.26
C GLU A 200 -32.04 -6.28 -7.14
N VAL A 201 -30.94 -6.36 -6.40
CA VAL A 201 -29.97 -5.31 -6.20
C VAL A 201 -28.64 -5.81 -6.74
N VAL A 202 -27.90 -4.97 -7.46
CA VAL A 202 -26.60 -5.33 -8.05
C VAL A 202 -25.54 -4.35 -7.57
N CYS A 203 -24.42 -4.88 -7.08
CA CYS A 203 -23.26 -4.11 -6.61
C CYS A 203 -22.03 -4.51 -7.44
N GLY A 204 -21.64 -3.70 -8.42
CA GLY A 204 -20.68 -4.12 -9.44
C GLY A 204 -21.21 -5.30 -10.27
N GLU A 205 -20.55 -6.46 -10.20
CA GLU A 205 -20.94 -7.72 -10.87
C GLU A 205 -21.71 -8.67 -9.93
N VAL A 206 -21.92 -8.32 -8.65
CA VAL A 206 -22.57 -9.21 -7.67
C VAL A 206 -24.06 -8.90 -7.56
N SER A 207 -24.90 -9.88 -7.89
CA SER A 207 -26.36 -9.82 -7.74
C SER A 207 -26.82 -10.35 -6.37
N MET A 208 -27.80 -9.67 -5.78
CA MET A 208 -28.44 -10.06 -4.54
C MET A 208 -29.96 -9.81 -4.57
N THR A 209 -30.70 -10.66 -3.88
CA THR A 209 -32.15 -10.51 -3.73
C THR A 209 -32.47 -10.01 -2.32
N VAL A 210 -33.24 -8.93 -2.23
CA VAL A 210 -33.82 -8.45 -0.96
C VAL A 210 -35.32 -8.69 -0.98
N LYS A 211 -35.88 -9.23 0.11
CA LYS A 211 -37.32 -9.47 0.24
C LYS A 211 -37.85 -9.09 1.62
N PRO A 212 -39.06 -8.51 1.73
CA PRO A 212 -39.67 -8.25 3.01
C PRO A 212 -39.99 -9.58 3.72
N ILE A 213 -39.76 -9.64 5.03
CA ILE A 213 -40.18 -10.76 5.86
C ILE A 213 -41.60 -10.44 6.34
N GLN A 214 -42.61 -10.99 5.67
CA GLN A 214 -44.00 -10.85 6.10
C GLN A 214 -44.22 -11.53 7.45
N GLY A 215 -44.60 -10.75 8.46
CA GLY A 215 -45.13 -11.28 9.72
C GLY A 215 -46.58 -11.75 9.56
N LEU A 216 -47.03 -12.63 10.47
CA LEU A 216 -48.37 -13.21 10.51
C LEU A 216 -49.52 -12.17 10.41
N LEU A 217 -49.28 -10.94 10.88
CA LEU A 217 -50.23 -9.82 10.89
C LEU A 217 -50.44 -9.15 9.52
N GLY A 218 -49.46 -9.19 8.61
CA GLY A 218 -49.58 -8.56 7.28
C GLY A 218 -50.65 -9.23 6.41
N ASN A 219 -50.78 -10.56 6.52
CA ASN A 219 -51.80 -11.32 5.81
C ASN A 219 -53.23 -11.08 6.33
N LEU A 220 -53.40 -10.53 7.53
CA LEU A 220 -54.73 -10.25 8.09
C LEU A 220 -55.31 -8.93 7.57
N GLY A 221 -54.46 -7.90 7.41
CA GLY A 221 -54.88 -6.57 6.93
C GLY A 221 -55.42 -6.63 5.50
N ASP A 222 -54.69 -7.27 4.59
CA ASP A 222 -55.09 -7.42 3.19
C ASP A 222 -56.35 -8.29 3.03
N ARG A 223 -56.63 -9.20 3.97
CA ARG A 223 -57.85 -10.03 4.00
C ARG A 223 -59.05 -9.34 4.64
N LEU A 224 -58.83 -8.37 5.54
CA LEU A 224 -59.88 -7.57 6.16
C LEU A 224 -60.44 -6.51 5.19
N GLU A 225 -59.59 -5.95 4.32
CA GLU A 225 -60.03 -5.01 3.26
C GLU A 225 -60.82 -5.71 2.13
N ALA A 226 -60.65 -7.03 1.97
CA ALA A 226 -61.35 -7.83 0.97
C ALA A 226 -62.77 -8.31 1.40
N LEU A 227 -63.23 -7.96 2.60
CA LEU A 227 -64.57 -8.34 3.07
C LEU A 227 -65.65 -7.41 2.49
N PRO A 228 -66.73 -7.95 1.87
CA PRO A 228 -67.80 -7.11 1.34
C PRO A 228 -68.49 -6.32 2.47
N LYS A 229 -68.61 -5.00 2.30
CA LYS A 229 -69.19 -4.05 3.29
C LYS A 229 -70.58 -4.45 3.82
N ALA A 230 -71.30 -5.31 3.12
CA ALA A 230 -72.60 -5.85 3.53
C ALA A 230 -72.53 -6.80 4.74
N MET A 231 -71.38 -7.41 5.04
CA MET A 231 -71.23 -8.34 6.17
C MET A 231 -71.03 -7.64 7.53
N LEU A 232 -70.54 -6.39 7.52
CA LEU A 232 -70.29 -5.58 8.72
C LEU A 232 -71.57 -5.05 9.39
N LEU A 233 -72.69 -4.96 8.67
CA LEU A 233 -73.95 -4.45 9.22
C LEU A 233 -74.78 -5.49 10.00
N ARG A 234 -74.50 -6.79 9.87
CA ARG A 234 -75.41 -7.84 10.38
C ARG A 234 -74.93 -8.54 11.67
N HIS A 235 -73.65 -8.43 12.04
CA HIS A 235 -73.07 -9.10 13.23
C HIS A 235 -72.01 -8.23 13.95
N GLY A 236 -72.14 -6.90 13.87
CA GLY A 236 -71.09 -5.92 14.18
C GLY A 236 -70.39 -6.03 15.54
N ALA A 237 -71.03 -6.60 16.58
CA ALA A 237 -70.42 -6.75 17.90
C ALA A 237 -69.69 -8.11 18.08
N ALA A 238 -70.26 -9.21 17.59
CA ALA A 238 -69.70 -10.55 17.78
C ALA A 238 -68.48 -10.82 16.89
N ALA A 239 -68.49 -10.29 15.66
CA ALA A 239 -67.34 -10.39 14.75
C ALA A 239 -66.16 -9.53 15.25
N LEU A 240 -66.44 -8.36 15.84
CA LEU A 240 -65.41 -7.48 16.39
C LEU A 240 -64.72 -8.10 17.61
N LEU A 241 -65.49 -8.75 18.50
CA LEU A 241 -64.99 -9.46 19.69
C LEU A 241 -64.18 -10.72 19.34
N ALA A 242 -64.58 -11.47 18.31
CA ALA A 242 -63.81 -12.61 17.83
C ALA A 242 -62.48 -12.16 17.19
N VAL A 243 -62.49 -11.06 16.43
CA VAL A 243 -61.28 -10.48 15.84
C VAL A 243 -60.37 -9.87 16.91
N THR A 244 -60.91 -9.16 17.91
CA THR A 244 -60.10 -8.65 19.04
C THR A 244 -59.58 -9.77 19.95
N GLY A 245 -60.37 -10.82 20.18
CA GLY A 245 -59.93 -12.00 20.93
C GLY A 245 -58.82 -12.77 20.22
N ILE A 246 -58.87 -12.90 18.89
CA ILE A 246 -57.81 -13.50 18.07
C ILE A 246 -56.57 -12.59 18.03
N ILE A 247 -56.74 -11.27 17.98
CA ILE A 247 -55.63 -10.30 18.06
C ILE A 247 -54.94 -10.37 19.44
N LEU A 248 -55.70 -10.50 20.54
CA LEU A 248 -55.14 -10.65 21.90
C LEU A 248 -54.48 -12.02 22.15
N LEU A 249 -55.01 -13.11 21.57
CA LEU A 249 -54.35 -14.42 21.63
C LEU A 249 -53.09 -14.52 20.76
N LEU A 250 -52.99 -13.73 19.68
CA LEU A 250 -51.82 -13.64 18.81
C LEU A 250 -50.83 -12.52 19.21
N ALA A 251 -51.18 -11.67 20.18
CA ALA A 251 -50.34 -10.57 20.68
C ALA A 251 -49.27 -11.00 21.70
N SER A 252 -49.11 -12.29 21.97
CA SER A 252 -48.03 -12.81 22.81
C SER A 252 -46.94 -13.53 21.99
N PRO A 253 -46.06 -12.79 21.27
CA PRO A 253 -44.70 -13.30 21.07
C PRO A 253 -43.58 -12.25 21.26
N SER A 254 -43.87 -11.03 21.74
CA SER A 254 -42.83 -10.00 21.90
C SER A 254 -41.90 -10.23 23.10
N VAL A 255 -42.40 -10.77 24.22
CA VAL A 255 -41.61 -10.91 25.47
C VAL A 255 -40.56 -12.04 25.40
N THR A 256 -40.81 -13.12 24.67
CA THR A 256 -39.86 -14.26 24.54
C THR A 256 -38.75 -14.01 23.52
N ALA A 257 -39.03 -13.23 22.47
CA ALA A 257 -38.05 -12.90 21.43
C ALA A 257 -36.96 -11.95 21.94
N GLU A 258 -37.31 -11.01 22.83
CA GLU A 258 -36.38 -10.04 23.42
C GLU A 258 -35.45 -10.71 24.46
N SER A 259 -35.95 -11.69 25.23
CA SER A 259 -35.14 -12.49 26.16
C SER A 259 -34.16 -13.42 25.43
N ASP A 260 -34.59 -14.05 24.33
CA ASP A 260 -33.74 -14.95 23.54
C ASP A 260 -32.65 -14.20 22.76
N TYR A 261 -32.95 -13.01 22.26
CA TYR A 261 -31.97 -12.13 21.63
C TYR A 261 -30.88 -11.69 22.61
N SER A 262 -31.28 -11.21 23.79
CA SER A 262 -30.36 -10.77 24.86
C SER A 262 -29.45 -11.90 25.32
N ARG A 263 -29.99 -13.13 25.44
CA ARG A 263 -29.22 -14.32 25.82
C ARG A 263 -28.16 -14.68 24.77
N ARG A 264 -28.51 -14.63 23.48
CA ARG A 264 -27.56 -14.88 22.37
C ARG A 264 -26.49 -13.80 22.29
N GLN A 265 -26.83 -12.53 22.54
CA GLN A 265 -25.82 -11.46 22.57
C GLN A 265 -24.80 -11.67 23.70
N ALA A 266 -25.27 -12.01 24.91
CA ALA A 266 -24.38 -12.30 26.04
C ALA A 266 -23.45 -13.50 25.77
N GLU A 267 -23.95 -14.54 25.08
CA GLU A 267 -23.15 -15.69 24.65
C GLU A 267 -22.03 -15.27 23.67
N LEU A 268 -22.36 -14.47 22.65
CA LEU A 268 -21.37 -13.98 21.68
C LEU A 268 -20.32 -13.06 22.33
N GLU A 269 -20.73 -12.20 23.26
CA GLU A 269 -19.81 -11.36 24.05
C GLU A 269 -18.87 -12.20 24.92
N GLY A 270 -19.38 -13.29 25.52
CA GLY A 270 -18.56 -14.24 26.26
C GLY A 270 -17.47 -14.89 25.40
N HIS A 271 -17.81 -15.29 24.17
CA HIS A 271 -16.83 -15.83 23.22
C HIS A 271 -15.80 -14.79 22.75
N LEU A 272 -16.21 -13.54 22.50
CA LEU A 272 -15.29 -12.45 22.16
C LEU A 272 -14.34 -12.12 23.31
N THR A 273 -14.85 -12.07 24.54
CA THR A 273 -14.06 -11.82 25.75
C THR A 273 -12.98 -12.90 25.90
N LYS A 274 -13.38 -14.18 25.82
CA LYS A 274 -12.45 -15.32 25.85
C LYS A 274 -11.41 -15.25 24.74
N ALA A 275 -11.82 -14.91 23.52
CA ALA A 275 -10.88 -14.77 22.39
C ALA A 275 -9.87 -13.64 22.64
N ASN A 276 -10.32 -12.50 23.16
CA ASN A 276 -9.45 -11.36 23.48
C ASN A 276 -8.46 -11.69 24.62
N GLU A 277 -8.87 -12.43 25.65
CA GLU A 277 -7.97 -12.91 26.71
C GLU A 277 -6.87 -13.83 26.17
N LEU A 278 -7.23 -14.78 25.29
CA LEU A 278 -6.28 -15.69 24.64
C LEU A 278 -5.31 -14.93 23.71
N VAL A 279 -5.80 -13.92 23.01
CA VAL A 279 -4.99 -13.00 22.19
C VAL A 279 -4.00 -12.22 23.07
N GLN A 280 -4.39 -11.79 24.27
CA GLN A 280 -3.49 -11.12 25.20
C GLN A 280 -2.41 -12.07 25.74
N SER A 281 -2.77 -13.32 26.02
CA SER A 281 -1.87 -14.37 26.51
C SER A 281 -1.00 -15.02 25.42
N LYS A 282 -1.15 -14.60 24.15
CA LYS A 282 -0.45 -15.13 22.96
C LYS A 282 -0.87 -16.55 22.56
N ALA A 283 -2.00 -17.03 23.06
CA ALA A 283 -2.60 -18.30 22.67
C ALA A 283 -3.43 -18.14 21.39
N TRP A 284 -2.78 -17.79 20.28
CA TRP A 284 -3.46 -17.40 19.03
C TRP A 284 -4.29 -18.55 18.42
N SER A 285 -3.75 -19.76 18.43
CA SER A 285 -4.45 -20.98 17.95
C SER A 285 -5.73 -21.23 18.73
N ASP A 286 -5.69 -20.98 20.03
CA ASP A 286 -6.77 -21.29 20.97
C ASP A 286 -7.88 -20.23 20.92
N ALA A 287 -7.54 -19.03 20.44
CA ALA A 287 -8.50 -17.94 20.21
C ALA A 287 -9.38 -18.18 18.95
N LEU A 288 -8.87 -18.88 17.93
CA LEU A 288 -9.58 -19.10 16.66
C LEU A 288 -10.95 -19.75 16.82
N PRO A 289 -11.13 -20.84 17.59
CA PRO A 289 -12.44 -21.48 17.77
C PRO A 289 -13.50 -20.52 18.31
N SER A 290 -13.14 -19.70 19.31
CA SER A 290 -14.07 -18.73 19.91
C SER A 290 -14.50 -17.66 18.90
N VAL A 291 -13.57 -17.16 18.08
CA VAL A 291 -13.88 -16.18 17.03
C VAL A 291 -14.70 -16.80 15.90
N ASN A 292 -14.38 -18.02 15.48
CA ASN A 292 -15.12 -18.73 14.44
C ASN A 292 -16.56 -19.03 14.87
N HIS A 293 -16.78 -19.35 16.14
CA HIS A 293 -18.14 -19.53 16.67
C HIS A 293 -18.96 -18.24 16.56
N VAL A 294 -18.38 -17.09 16.93
CA VAL A 294 -19.05 -15.79 16.79
C VAL A 294 -19.36 -15.50 15.32
N LEU A 295 -18.44 -15.76 14.39
CA LEU A 295 -18.65 -15.54 12.96
C LEU A 295 -19.65 -16.53 12.33
N GLN A 296 -19.81 -17.72 12.91
CA GLN A 296 -20.81 -18.69 12.47
C GLN A 296 -22.22 -18.24 12.86
N VAL A 297 -22.38 -17.66 14.05
CA VAL A 297 -23.67 -17.20 14.59
C VAL A 297 -24.03 -15.80 14.10
N ASP A 298 -23.07 -14.85 14.12
CA ASP A 298 -23.17 -13.50 13.56
C ASP A 298 -22.04 -13.24 12.54
N PRO A 299 -22.26 -13.60 11.26
CA PRO A 299 -21.31 -13.33 10.19
C PRO A 299 -21.02 -11.86 9.93
N LEU A 300 -21.72 -10.91 10.57
CA LEU A 300 -21.52 -9.46 10.41
C LEU A 300 -20.75 -8.83 11.57
N ASN A 301 -20.40 -9.62 12.60
CA ASN A 301 -19.71 -9.11 13.77
C ASN A 301 -18.33 -8.53 13.41
N LYS A 302 -18.23 -7.19 13.41
CA LYS A 302 -17.01 -6.46 13.01
C LYS A 302 -15.83 -6.77 13.91
N GLU A 303 -16.06 -6.91 15.21
CA GLU A 303 -15.02 -7.21 16.18
C GLU A 303 -14.44 -8.60 15.90
N ALA A 304 -15.29 -9.63 15.78
CA ALA A 304 -14.89 -10.99 15.48
C ALA A 304 -14.10 -11.10 14.17
N LYS A 305 -14.55 -10.41 13.10
CA LYS A 305 -13.81 -10.40 11.83
C LYS A 305 -12.42 -9.79 12.00
N SER A 306 -12.33 -8.67 12.71
CA SER A 306 -11.06 -7.96 12.91
C SER A 306 -10.09 -8.79 13.73
N LEU A 307 -10.61 -9.48 14.74
CA LEU A 307 -9.87 -10.36 15.63
C LEU A 307 -9.38 -11.59 14.87
N HIS A 308 -10.20 -12.20 14.02
CA HIS A 308 -9.83 -13.33 13.16
C HIS A 308 -8.63 -13.01 12.25
N GLN A 309 -8.67 -11.86 11.55
CA GLN A 309 -7.57 -11.43 10.68
C GLN A 309 -6.29 -11.17 11.46
N ARG A 310 -6.40 -10.53 12.63
CA ARG A 310 -5.27 -10.27 13.52
C ARG A 310 -4.64 -11.57 14.00
N ILE A 311 -5.44 -12.51 14.49
CA ILE A 311 -4.99 -13.83 14.94
C ILE A 311 -4.26 -14.55 13.82
N ALA A 312 -4.86 -14.67 12.62
CA ALA A 312 -4.23 -15.35 11.49
C ALA A 312 -2.87 -14.72 11.10
N ARG A 313 -2.75 -13.39 11.21
CA ARG A 313 -1.51 -12.67 10.91
C ARG A 313 -0.43 -12.90 11.97
N GLU A 314 -0.80 -12.84 13.25
CA GLU A 314 0.11 -13.08 14.38
C GLU A 314 0.56 -14.54 14.43
N THR A 315 -0.33 -15.51 14.18
CA THR A 315 0.02 -16.94 14.11
C THR A 315 1.07 -17.21 13.04
N ARG A 316 0.87 -16.68 11.81
CA ARG A 316 1.87 -16.83 10.73
C ARG A 316 3.21 -16.22 11.12
N ALA A 317 3.21 -15.02 11.71
CA ALA A 317 4.42 -14.35 12.15
C ALA A 317 5.13 -15.11 13.28
N GLN A 318 4.38 -15.71 14.20
CA GLN A 318 4.93 -16.58 15.23
C GLN A 318 5.64 -17.79 14.60
N THR A 319 4.97 -18.52 13.71
CA THR A 319 5.57 -19.70 13.06
C THR A 319 6.83 -19.34 12.27
N GLN A 320 6.82 -18.22 11.54
CA GLN A 320 8.00 -17.73 10.84
C GLN A 320 9.14 -17.37 11.80
N PHE A 321 8.82 -16.71 12.91
CA PHE A 321 9.79 -16.32 13.92
C PHE A 321 10.40 -17.54 14.63
N GLU A 322 9.59 -18.50 15.05
CA GLU A 322 10.05 -19.74 15.70
C GLU A 322 10.91 -20.58 14.75
N GLY A 323 10.47 -20.75 13.49
CA GLY A 323 11.28 -21.44 12.48
C GLY A 323 12.59 -20.71 12.16
N ALA A 324 12.63 -19.39 12.24
CA ALA A 324 13.86 -18.61 12.08
C ALA A 324 14.82 -18.80 13.26
N ILE A 325 14.30 -18.88 14.49
CA ILE A 325 15.08 -19.18 15.69
C ILE A 325 15.67 -20.60 15.61
N GLU A 326 14.88 -21.58 15.20
CA GLU A 326 15.35 -22.96 15.01
C GLU A 326 16.46 -23.04 13.94
N ALA A 327 16.29 -22.37 12.80
CA ALA A 327 17.33 -22.30 11.76
C ALA A 327 18.61 -21.66 12.27
N ARG A 328 18.50 -20.60 13.09
CA ARG A 328 19.65 -19.96 13.73
C ARG A 328 20.36 -20.91 14.69
N ASP A 329 19.61 -21.62 15.52
CA ASP A 329 20.15 -22.48 16.58
C ASP A 329 20.79 -23.76 16.00
N THR A 330 20.29 -24.23 14.87
CA THR A 330 20.89 -25.32 14.07
C THR A 330 22.08 -24.87 13.22
N GLY A 331 22.36 -23.57 13.17
CA GLY A 331 23.51 -22.99 12.45
C GLY A 331 23.29 -22.76 10.95
N ASP A 332 22.07 -22.97 10.45
CA ASP A 332 21.66 -22.61 9.09
C ASP A 332 21.27 -21.12 9.04
N PHE A 333 22.29 -20.27 9.14
CA PHE A 333 22.09 -18.82 9.24
C PHE A 333 21.52 -18.19 7.97
N ASP A 334 21.67 -18.82 6.80
CA ASP A 334 21.09 -18.32 5.54
C ASP A 334 19.56 -18.45 5.57
N LYS A 335 19.08 -19.66 5.93
CA LYS A 335 17.66 -19.91 6.18
C LYS A 335 17.12 -19.02 7.30
N ALA A 336 17.88 -18.83 8.37
CA ALA A 336 17.48 -17.98 9.49
C ALA A 336 17.26 -16.51 9.07
N VAL A 337 18.20 -15.92 8.33
CA VAL A 337 18.09 -14.52 7.86
C VAL A 337 16.86 -14.35 6.97
N ASN A 338 16.65 -15.26 6.01
CA ASN A 338 15.49 -15.21 5.11
C ASN A 338 14.17 -15.39 5.88
N ALA A 339 14.13 -16.28 6.87
CA ALA A 339 12.95 -16.50 7.69
C ALA A 339 12.62 -15.31 8.60
N PHE A 340 13.62 -14.65 9.18
CA PHE A 340 13.40 -13.41 9.94
C PHE A 340 12.91 -12.25 9.05
N ASP A 341 13.40 -12.15 7.81
CA ASP A 341 12.94 -11.15 6.84
C ASP A 341 11.49 -11.36 6.39
N ALA A 342 11.01 -12.60 6.44
CA ALA A 342 9.64 -12.94 6.10
C ALA A 342 8.62 -12.57 7.19
N VAL A 343 9.07 -12.26 8.42
CA VAL A 343 8.19 -11.86 9.53
C VAL A 343 7.50 -10.53 9.21
N ALA A 344 6.18 -10.53 9.19
CA ALA A 344 5.40 -9.39 8.71
C ALA A 344 5.53 -8.12 9.60
N PRO A 345 5.69 -6.92 9.02
CA PRO A 345 5.77 -5.65 9.76
C PRO A 345 4.54 -5.35 10.62
N GLY A 346 4.73 -4.83 11.82
CA GLY A 346 3.63 -4.47 12.73
C GLY A 346 2.94 -5.65 13.41
N THR A 347 3.50 -6.85 13.30
CA THR A 347 3.21 -7.98 14.20
C THR A 347 4.03 -7.86 15.47
N ARG A 348 3.65 -8.58 16.52
CA ARG A 348 4.36 -8.52 17.81
C ARG A 348 5.80 -9.04 17.71
N TYR A 349 6.08 -9.92 16.76
CA TYR A 349 7.37 -10.57 16.57
C TYR A 349 8.35 -9.75 15.72
N TYR A 350 7.87 -8.77 14.97
CA TYR A 350 8.68 -8.06 13.97
C TYR A 350 9.95 -7.41 14.53
N ASN A 351 9.83 -6.62 15.61
CA ASN A 351 11.00 -5.91 16.15
C ASN A 351 12.07 -6.88 16.68
N GLN A 352 11.62 -7.97 17.32
CA GLN A 352 12.52 -9.01 17.81
C GLN A 352 13.15 -9.77 16.64
N ALA A 353 12.38 -10.11 15.62
CA ALA A 353 12.86 -10.75 14.40
C ALA A 353 13.97 -9.92 13.73
N GLN A 354 13.78 -8.61 13.59
CA GLN A 354 14.78 -7.73 12.97
C GLN A 354 16.06 -7.62 13.81
N SER A 355 15.95 -7.60 15.14
CA SER A 355 17.11 -7.64 16.04
C SER A 355 17.89 -8.95 15.91
N GLU A 356 17.20 -10.10 15.88
CA GLU A 356 17.82 -11.42 15.74
C GLU A 356 18.38 -11.67 14.34
N ARG A 357 17.73 -11.15 13.30
CA ARG A 357 18.21 -11.16 11.92
C ARG A 357 19.61 -10.57 11.80
N VAL A 358 19.87 -9.42 12.42
CA VAL A 358 21.20 -8.77 12.39
C VAL A 358 22.26 -9.67 13.03
N LYS A 359 21.93 -10.33 14.15
CA LYS A 359 22.85 -11.26 14.82
C LYS A 359 23.13 -12.50 13.95
N ALA A 360 22.09 -13.09 13.36
CA ALA A 360 22.20 -14.23 12.45
C ALA A 360 23.02 -13.86 11.20
N GLN A 361 22.78 -12.70 10.60
CA GLN A 361 23.55 -12.20 9.45
C GLN A 361 25.03 -12.00 9.79
N GLY A 362 25.36 -11.48 10.97
CA GLY A 362 26.74 -11.37 11.42
C GLY A 362 27.45 -12.72 11.51
N ARG A 363 26.76 -13.76 12.00
CA ARG A 363 27.28 -15.14 12.05
C ARG A 363 27.43 -15.75 10.65
N LEU A 364 26.45 -15.52 9.77
CA LEU A 364 26.49 -15.96 8.37
C LEU A 364 27.69 -15.37 7.62
N LEU A 365 27.91 -14.06 7.76
CA LEU A 365 29.05 -13.36 7.14
C LEU A 365 30.40 -13.87 7.66
N ALA A 366 30.49 -14.20 8.96
CA ALA A 366 31.67 -14.83 9.53
C ALA A 366 31.91 -16.22 8.91
N GLN A 367 30.87 -17.06 8.79
CA GLN A 367 31.00 -18.37 8.14
C GLN A 367 31.44 -18.26 6.68
N TYR A 368 30.85 -17.34 5.89
CA TYR A 368 31.28 -17.13 4.51
C TYR A 368 32.75 -16.72 4.41
N ARG A 369 33.20 -15.86 5.32
CA ARG A 369 34.60 -15.44 5.39
C ARG A 369 35.53 -16.60 5.69
N ASP A 370 35.25 -17.38 6.73
CA ASP A 370 36.09 -18.49 7.16
C ASP A 370 36.19 -19.56 6.06
N ARG A 371 35.06 -19.90 5.43
CA ARG A 371 35.02 -20.84 4.30
C ARG A 371 35.74 -20.30 3.06
N ALA A 372 35.58 -19.01 2.73
CA ALA A 372 36.29 -18.38 1.63
C ALA A 372 37.80 -18.45 1.86
N GLU A 373 38.28 -18.00 3.04
CA GLU A 373 39.70 -18.01 3.39
C GLU A 373 40.31 -19.42 3.35
N ALA A 374 39.64 -20.42 3.92
CA ALA A 374 40.06 -21.81 3.86
C ALA A 374 40.14 -22.30 2.40
N ALA A 375 39.08 -22.09 1.61
CA ALA A 375 39.04 -22.50 0.21
C ALA A 375 40.13 -21.82 -0.64
N CYS A 376 40.44 -20.55 -0.40
CA CYS A 376 41.50 -19.86 -1.12
C CYS A 376 42.88 -20.40 -0.74
N ARG A 377 43.13 -20.71 0.55
CA ARG A 377 44.37 -21.35 1.02
C ARG A 377 44.56 -22.74 0.40
N GLU A 378 43.49 -23.52 0.33
CA GLU A 378 43.47 -24.86 -0.28
C GLU A 378 43.46 -24.84 -1.82
N ARG A 379 43.48 -23.65 -2.44
CA ARG A 379 43.41 -23.47 -3.92
C ARG A 379 42.13 -24.02 -4.55
N ARG A 380 41.04 -24.14 -3.78
CA ARG A 380 39.70 -24.50 -4.23
C ARG A 380 39.00 -23.27 -4.80
N TRP A 381 39.52 -22.76 -5.93
CA TRP A 381 39.18 -21.43 -6.46
C TRP A 381 37.69 -21.20 -6.74
N LYS A 382 36.93 -22.21 -7.17
CA LYS A 382 35.47 -22.06 -7.37
C LYS A 382 34.73 -21.78 -6.06
N VAL A 383 35.08 -22.50 -4.99
CA VAL A 383 34.48 -22.32 -3.66
C VAL A 383 34.92 -20.98 -3.06
N CYS A 384 36.21 -20.66 -3.15
CA CYS A 384 36.77 -19.36 -2.77
C CYS A 384 36.03 -18.19 -3.47
N GLN A 385 35.79 -18.31 -4.77
CA GLN A 385 35.01 -17.33 -5.54
C GLN A 385 33.56 -17.24 -5.05
N GLN A 386 32.88 -18.37 -4.93
CA GLN A 386 31.47 -18.44 -4.55
C GLN A 386 31.24 -17.87 -3.15
N GLU A 387 32.00 -18.29 -2.15
CA GLU A 387 31.83 -17.83 -0.76
C GLU A 387 32.21 -16.36 -0.59
N SER A 388 33.24 -15.89 -1.30
CA SER A 388 33.55 -14.45 -1.34
C SER A 388 32.42 -13.65 -1.96
N CYS A 389 31.78 -14.17 -3.01
CA CYS A 389 30.64 -13.52 -3.66
C CYS A 389 29.39 -13.53 -2.78
N ASN A 390 29.11 -14.63 -2.09
CA ASN A 390 28.01 -14.76 -1.14
C ASN A 390 28.14 -13.72 -0.02
N HIS A 391 29.34 -13.56 0.57
CA HIS A 391 29.58 -12.51 1.56
C HIS A 391 29.30 -11.11 0.99
N LEU A 392 29.84 -10.82 -0.20
CA LEU A 392 29.72 -9.51 -0.84
C LEU A 392 28.30 -9.17 -1.30
N ALA A 393 27.42 -10.17 -1.45
CA ALA A 393 26.01 -9.94 -1.74
C ALA A 393 25.26 -9.27 -0.57
N TYR A 394 25.74 -9.45 0.66
CA TYR A 394 25.15 -8.88 1.87
C TYR A 394 25.90 -7.63 2.37
N GLU A 395 27.24 -7.66 2.38
CA GLU A 395 28.05 -6.57 2.90
C GLU A 395 29.40 -6.45 2.17
N TYR A 396 29.79 -5.21 1.85
CA TYR A 396 31.11 -4.91 1.30
C TYR A 396 32.21 -5.23 2.31
N ASN A 397 33.20 -6.02 1.87
CA ASN A 397 34.38 -6.32 2.66
C ASN A 397 35.64 -6.35 1.79
N ARG A 398 36.63 -5.48 2.09
CA ARG A 398 37.87 -5.32 1.30
C ARG A 398 38.66 -6.63 1.19
N GLN A 399 38.66 -7.47 2.21
CA GLN A 399 39.34 -8.76 2.18
C GLN A 399 38.63 -9.73 1.24
N MET A 400 37.30 -9.79 1.27
CA MET A 400 36.52 -10.64 0.37
C MET A 400 36.67 -10.22 -1.10
N VAL A 401 36.75 -8.92 -1.38
CA VAL A 401 37.06 -8.42 -2.73
C VAL A 401 38.43 -8.90 -3.21
N ARG A 402 39.44 -8.90 -2.33
CA ARG A 402 40.79 -9.42 -2.67
C ARG A 402 40.77 -10.92 -2.94
N LEU A 403 40.10 -11.70 -2.09
CA LEU A 403 39.97 -13.15 -2.27
C LEU A 403 39.21 -13.50 -3.55
N LEU A 404 38.12 -12.79 -3.84
CA LEU A 404 37.37 -12.92 -5.09
C LEU A 404 38.26 -12.66 -6.31
N ALA A 405 38.98 -11.54 -6.32
CA ALA A 405 39.88 -11.18 -7.42
C ALA A 405 41.01 -12.22 -7.61
N GLN A 406 41.55 -12.74 -6.52
CA GLN A 406 42.55 -13.82 -6.54
C GLN A 406 41.97 -15.10 -7.15
N ALA A 407 40.76 -15.49 -6.75
CA ALA A 407 40.07 -16.67 -7.23
C ALA A 407 39.77 -16.58 -8.73
N GLU A 408 39.18 -15.49 -9.18
CA GLU A 408 38.83 -15.25 -10.59
C GLU A 408 40.08 -15.21 -11.47
N SER A 409 41.16 -14.59 -11.01
CA SER A 409 42.45 -14.58 -11.72
C SER A 409 43.06 -15.98 -11.85
N ALA A 410 42.91 -16.83 -10.83
CA ALA A 410 43.37 -18.21 -10.86
C ALA A 410 42.49 -19.09 -11.77
N LEU A 411 41.17 -18.90 -11.75
CA LEU A 411 40.23 -19.60 -12.63
C LEU A 411 40.46 -19.25 -14.10
N LYS A 412 40.66 -17.95 -14.40
CA LYS A 412 40.96 -17.45 -15.75
C LYS A 412 42.24 -18.06 -16.31
N ARG A 413 43.33 -18.09 -15.52
CA ARG A 413 44.62 -18.70 -15.94
C ARG A 413 44.52 -20.19 -16.24
N ARG A 414 43.58 -20.90 -15.62
CA ARG A 414 43.34 -22.34 -15.83
C ARG A 414 42.35 -22.62 -16.96
N GLY A 415 41.95 -21.61 -17.75
CA GLY A 415 40.98 -21.76 -18.84
C GLY A 415 39.58 -22.19 -18.39
N ARG A 416 39.24 -22.02 -17.10
CA ARG A 416 37.94 -22.44 -16.57
C ARG A 416 36.93 -21.31 -16.74
N SER A 417 35.78 -21.62 -17.34
CA SER A 417 34.62 -20.73 -17.33
C SER A 417 34.11 -20.53 -15.89
N PHE A 418 33.81 -19.28 -15.54
CA PHE A 418 33.19 -18.91 -14.28
C PHE A 418 32.21 -17.76 -14.49
N SER A 419 31.11 -17.77 -13.74
CA SER A 419 30.18 -16.65 -13.67
C SER A 419 30.81 -15.54 -12.82
N ARG A 420 30.85 -14.30 -13.34
CA ARG A 420 31.24 -13.15 -12.52
C ARG A 420 30.25 -12.96 -11.37
N CYS A 421 30.76 -12.49 -10.24
CA CYS A 421 29.92 -12.21 -9.09
C CYS A 421 28.88 -11.11 -9.41
N PRO A 422 27.57 -11.33 -9.18
CA PRO A 422 26.56 -10.30 -9.38
C PRO A 422 26.74 -9.07 -8.48
N ALA A 423 27.30 -9.24 -7.27
CA ALA A 423 27.66 -8.13 -6.39
C ALA A 423 28.78 -7.25 -7.00
N ASP A 424 29.72 -7.86 -7.75
CA ASP A 424 30.71 -7.13 -8.57
C ASP A 424 30.04 -6.37 -9.73
N ARG A 425 28.83 -6.75 -10.17
CA ARG A 425 28.06 -6.04 -11.20
C ARG A 425 27.28 -4.87 -10.62
N LYS A 426 26.58 -5.06 -9.51
CA LYS A 426 25.76 -4.02 -8.85
C LYS A 426 26.62 -2.85 -8.34
N GLU A 427 27.78 -3.15 -7.76
CA GLU A 427 28.77 -2.10 -7.43
C GLU A 427 29.43 -1.51 -8.68
N ARG A 428 29.80 -2.28 -9.72
CA ARG A 428 30.38 -1.69 -10.94
C ARG A 428 29.37 -0.84 -11.73
N GLU A 429 28.10 -1.17 -11.73
CA GLU A 429 27.03 -0.44 -12.41
C GLU A 429 26.66 0.84 -11.64
N ASP A 430 26.48 0.78 -10.32
CA ASP A 430 26.22 1.97 -9.48
C ASP A 430 27.46 2.87 -9.30
N LEU A 431 28.68 2.33 -9.42
CA LEU A 431 29.94 3.08 -9.28
C LEU A 431 30.56 3.52 -10.60
N SER A 432 30.19 3.00 -11.79
CA SER A 432 30.94 3.31 -13.02
C SER A 432 30.93 4.81 -13.35
N GLY A 433 29.76 5.46 -13.37
CA GLY A 433 29.65 6.89 -13.68
C GLY A 433 30.18 7.80 -12.57
N ASP A 434 29.89 7.49 -11.30
CA ASP A 434 30.30 8.35 -10.18
C ASP A 434 31.78 8.19 -9.82
N ARG A 435 32.30 6.96 -9.88
CA ARG A 435 33.74 6.69 -9.65
C ARG A 435 34.58 7.18 -10.82
N GLN A 436 34.06 7.13 -12.04
CA GLN A 436 34.74 7.74 -13.19
C GLN A 436 34.76 9.26 -13.06
N ARG A 437 33.63 9.93 -12.77
CA ARG A 437 33.58 11.37 -12.50
C ARG A 437 34.49 11.78 -11.34
N LEU A 438 34.54 10.97 -10.28
CA LEU A 438 35.43 11.17 -9.13
C LEU A 438 36.89 11.04 -9.52
N ARG A 439 37.26 10.00 -10.29
CA ARG A 439 38.62 9.80 -10.76
C ARG A 439 39.04 10.92 -11.71
N GLU A 440 38.18 11.35 -12.62
CA GLU A 440 38.42 12.48 -13.52
C GLU A 440 38.67 13.77 -12.74
N ALA A 441 37.85 14.08 -11.73
CA ALA A 441 38.05 15.23 -10.85
C ALA A 441 39.37 15.14 -10.06
N LEU A 442 39.74 13.95 -9.58
CA LEU A 442 40.97 13.72 -8.83
C LEU A 442 42.22 13.81 -9.71
N VAL A 443 42.19 13.30 -10.95
CA VAL A 443 43.32 13.38 -11.90
C VAL A 443 43.66 14.84 -12.21
N GLN A 444 42.65 15.70 -12.39
CA GLN A 444 42.87 17.13 -12.62
C GLN A 444 43.55 17.82 -11.42
N ARG A 445 43.28 17.35 -10.20
CA ARG A 445 43.75 17.98 -8.96
C ARG A 445 45.06 17.39 -8.43
N PHE A 446 45.31 16.12 -8.72
CA PHE A 446 46.51 15.38 -8.34
C PHE A 446 47.13 14.70 -9.58
N PRO A 447 47.90 15.44 -10.40
CA PRO A 447 48.50 14.86 -11.61
C PRO A 447 49.58 13.81 -11.31
N ASP A 448 50.25 13.88 -10.15
CA ASP A 448 51.22 12.88 -9.73
C ASP A 448 50.54 11.57 -9.33
N ALA A 449 50.99 10.45 -9.91
CA ALA A 449 50.36 9.15 -9.73
C ALA A 449 50.32 8.65 -8.28
N ARG A 450 51.31 8.99 -7.44
CA ARG A 450 51.34 8.56 -6.04
C ARG A 450 50.38 9.39 -5.20
N MET A 451 50.35 10.70 -5.43
CA MET A 451 49.37 11.61 -4.81
C MET A 451 47.95 11.23 -5.21
N LEU A 452 47.72 10.95 -6.49
CA LEU A 452 46.43 10.47 -7.01
C LEU A 452 45.98 9.20 -6.29
N GLN A 453 46.85 8.19 -6.18
CA GLN A 453 46.52 6.96 -5.47
C GLN A 453 46.14 7.21 -4.02
N ALA A 454 46.81 8.11 -3.31
CA ALA A 454 46.42 8.46 -1.94
C ALA A 454 45.04 9.15 -1.88
N ALA A 455 44.78 10.10 -2.78
CA ALA A 455 43.50 10.78 -2.88
C ALA A 455 42.34 9.84 -3.28
N GLU A 456 42.60 8.86 -4.14
CA GLU A 456 41.64 7.82 -4.49
C GLU A 456 41.26 6.95 -3.29
N GLN A 457 42.24 6.55 -2.47
CA GLN A 457 41.94 5.78 -1.24
C GLN A 457 41.10 6.60 -0.27
N TYR A 458 41.40 7.90 -0.11
CA TYR A 458 40.56 8.81 0.67
C TYR A 458 39.14 8.84 0.11
N ALA A 459 38.99 9.07 -1.19
CA ALA A 459 37.69 9.24 -1.81
C ALA A 459 36.83 7.95 -1.76
N MET A 460 37.49 6.79 -1.70
CA MET A 460 36.87 5.48 -1.48
C MET A 460 36.64 5.13 0.00
N GLY A 461 36.95 6.03 0.94
CA GLY A 461 36.70 5.84 2.37
C GLY A 461 37.82 5.15 3.15
N ASP A 462 38.94 4.79 2.52
CA ASP A 462 40.06 4.13 3.19
C ASP A 462 41.10 5.14 3.69
N LEU A 463 40.75 5.83 4.79
CA LEU A 463 41.57 6.88 5.39
C LEU A 463 42.93 6.36 5.88
N SER A 464 42.97 5.11 6.34
CA SER A 464 44.19 4.47 6.84
C SER A 464 45.18 4.18 5.72
N GLU A 465 44.70 3.60 4.61
CA GLU A 465 45.51 3.38 3.41
C GLU A 465 45.97 4.71 2.80
N ALA A 466 45.08 5.69 2.69
CA ALA A 466 45.41 7.01 2.17
C ALA A 466 46.55 7.66 2.97
N LYS A 467 46.44 7.67 4.31
CA LYS A 467 47.51 8.14 5.21
C LYS A 467 48.79 7.31 5.01
N SER A 468 48.70 5.99 4.94
CA SER A 468 49.87 5.12 4.74
C SER A 468 50.64 5.48 3.46
N ARG A 469 49.94 5.68 2.34
CA ARG A 469 50.54 6.12 1.07
C ARG A 469 51.18 7.50 1.15
N LEU A 470 50.57 8.43 1.88
CA LEU A 470 51.18 9.74 2.10
C LEU A 470 52.43 9.64 2.97
N LYS A 471 52.46 8.71 3.94
CA LYS A 471 53.66 8.45 4.75
C LYS A 471 54.83 8.01 3.89
N THR A 472 54.61 7.12 2.92
CA THR A 472 55.70 6.64 2.05
C THR A 472 56.27 7.77 1.18
N ILE A 473 55.43 8.71 0.72
CA ILE A 473 55.90 9.92 0.01
C ILE A 473 56.71 10.82 0.95
N LEU A 474 56.27 11.01 2.19
CA LEU A 474 56.94 11.86 3.18
C LEU A 474 58.31 11.33 3.60
N THR A 475 58.52 10.01 3.60
CA THR A 475 59.80 9.38 3.97
C THR A 475 60.75 9.17 2.80
N ASP A 476 60.31 9.39 1.56
CA ASP A 476 61.13 9.21 0.35
C ASP A 476 61.89 10.50 0.05
N GLU A 477 63.19 10.53 0.36
CA GLU A 477 64.06 11.70 0.12
C GLU A 477 64.17 12.09 -1.36
N ARG A 478 63.94 11.15 -2.28
CA ARG A 478 63.94 11.42 -3.72
C ARG A 478 62.72 12.23 -4.17
N ARG A 479 61.76 12.46 -3.27
CA ARG A 479 60.45 13.08 -3.55
C ARG A 479 60.22 14.38 -2.77
N ARG A 480 61.28 15.11 -2.42
CA ARG A 480 61.20 16.39 -1.68
C ARG A 480 60.15 17.37 -2.25
N SER A 481 59.99 17.45 -3.57
CA SER A 481 58.99 18.32 -4.21
C SER A 481 57.54 17.96 -3.89
N LEU A 482 57.23 16.70 -3.58
CA LEU A 482 55.88 16.23 -3.24
C LEU A 482 55.59 16.26 -1.73
N GLN A 483 56.63 16.33 -0.88
CA GLN A 483 56.48 16.20 0.57
C GLN A 483 55.56 17.27 1.18
N GLY A 484 55.63 18.51 0.70
CA GLY A 484 54.74 19.59 1.16
C GLY A 484 53.27 19.31 0.87
N ALA A 485 52.96 18.89 -0.36
CA ALA A 485 51.60 18.52 -0.76
C ALA A 485 51.11 17.28 -0.02
N ALA A 486 51.96 16.27 0.14
CA ALA A 486 51.65 15.04 0.89
C ALA A 486 51.37 15.32 2.37
N ALA A 487 52.15 16.20 3.01
CA ALA A 487 51.94 16.62 4.39
C ALA A 487 50.61 17.36 4.56
N SER A 488 50.30 18.26 3.62
CA SER A 488 49.03 19.00 3.62
C SER A 488 47.83 18.06 3.51
N LEU A 489 47.80 17.18 2.50
CA LEU A 489 46.73 16.21 2.29
C LEU A 489 46.59 15.26 3.48
N ARG A 490 47.72 14.80 4.06
CA ARG A 490 47.68 13.93 5.24
C ARG A 490 47.03 14.61 6.45
N ARG A 491 47.31 15.91 6.68
CA ARG A 491 46.67 16.71 7.73
C ARG A 491 45.17 16.90 7.49
N GLN A 492 44.76 17.17 6.26
CA GLN A 492 43.35 17.26 5.89
C GLN A 492 42.62 15.94 6.18
N ILE A 493 43.19 14.79 5.77
CA ILE A 493 42.61 13.46 6.01
C ILE A 493 42.49 13.18 7.52
N GLN A 494 43.48 13.57 8.32
CA GLN A 494 43.44 13.40 9.77
C GLN A 494 42.32 14.24 10.43
N LYS A 495 42.10 15.48 9.98
CA LYS A 495 40.96 16.29 10.43
C LYS A 495 39.62 15.65 10.03
N VAL A 496 39.50 15.16 8.80
CA VAL A 496 38.30 14.44 8.34
C VAL A 496 38.01 13.22 9.21
N GLU A 497 39.03 12.44 9.57
CA GLU A 497 38.89 11.29 10.47
C GLU A 497 38.39 11.69 11.87
N GLN A 498 38.88 12.82 12.40
CA GLN A 498 38.42 13.37 13.68
C GLN A 498 36.95 13.80 13.62
N HIS A 499 36.56 14.55 12.59
CA HIS A 499 35.17 14.97 12.39
C HIS A 499 34.25 13.76 12.20
N LEU A 500 34.66 12.78 11.40
CA LEU A 500 33.89 11.55 11.18
C LEU A 500 33.68 10.76 12.48
N LYS A 501 34.70 10.70 13.35
CA LYS A 501 34.57 10.08 14.68
C LYS A 501 33.56 10.83 15.54
N SER A 502 33.59 12.16 15.53
CA SER A 502 32.63 12.99 16.28
C SER A 502 31.18 12.79 15.78
N ILE A 503 30.98 12.71 14.46
CA ILE A 503 29.68 12.43 13.83
C ILE A 503 29.17 11.03 14.23
N LYS A 504 30.03 10.02 14.23
CA LYS A 504 29.67 8.65 14.65
C LYS A 504 29.24 8.54 16.11
N ASP A 505 29.65 9.49 16.96
CA ASP A 505 29.24 9.55 18.36
C ASP A 505 27.84 10.21 18.56
N VAL A 506 27.13 10.58 17.49
CA VAL A 506 25.83 11.28 17.57
C VAL A 506 24.79 10.51 18.39
N ASP A 507 24.70 9.19 18.26
CA ASP A 507 23.74 8.39 19.05
C ASP A 507 24.06 8.44 20.56
N ARG A 508 25.35 8.43 20.92
CA ARG A 508 25.79 8.48 22.32
C ARG A 508 25.58 9.87 22.92
N LYS A 509 25.96 10.92 22.18
CA LYS A 509 25.87 12.31 22.65
C LYS A 509 24.46 12.90 22.55
N LYS A 510 23.62 12.34 21.66
CA LYS A 510 22.28 12.85 21.30
C LYS A 510 22.25 14.31 20.84
N ASP A 511 23.40 14.81 20.37
CA ASP A 511 23.58 16.20 19.94
C ASP A 511 23.64 16.28 18.40
N LEU A 512 22.48 16.53 17.80
CA LEU A 512 22.35 16.69 16.35
C LEU A 512 23.05 17.95 15.85
N ALA A 513 22.99 19.05 16.60
CA ALA A 513 23.54 20.33 16.16
C ALA A 513 25.06 20.23 16.02
N ALA A 514 25.72 19.62 17.02
CA ALA A 514 27.14 19.32 16.92
C ALA A 514 27.44 18.38 15.73
N ALA A 515 26.67 17.32 15.52
CA ALA A 515 26.89 16.40 14.42
C ALA A 515 26.77 17.07 13.04
N LEU A 516 25.79 17.97 12.86
CA LEU A 516 25.63 18.75 11.63
C LEU A 516 26.78 19.73 11.40
N GLN A 517 27.26 20.39 12.47
CA GLN A 517 28.42 21.27 12.39
C GLN A 517 29.69 20.50 12.01
N GLU A 518 29.91 19.33 12.59
CA GLU A 518 31.02 18.44 12.25
C GLU A 518 30.93 17.92 10.80
N TRP A 519 29.72 17.60 10.32
CA TRP A 519 29.49 17.23 8.93
C TRP A 519 29.78 18.37 7.95
N GLN A 520 29.46 19.61 8.33
CA GLN A 520 29.78 20.78 7.52
C GLN A 520 31.31 20.98 7.42
N ARG A 521 32.03 20.93 8.55
CA ARG A 521 33.51 21.01 8.58
C ARG A 521 34.16 19.89 7.77
N LEU A 522 33.64 18.66 7.89
CA LEU A 522 34.10 17.51 7.09
C LEU A 522 33.87 17.75 5.60
N SER A 523 32.70 18.27 5.22
CA SER A 523 32.32 18.54 3.84
C SER A 523 33.21 19.61 3.21
N GLU A 524 33.59 20.65 3.95
CA GLU A 524 34.52 21.69 3.48
C GLU A 524 35.87 21.09 3.10
N ILE A 525 36.43 20.24 3.96
CA ILE A 525 37.69 19.55 3.68
C ILE A 525 37.53 18.56 2.51
N ASP A 526 36.43 17.82 2.46
CA ASP A 526 36.13 16.91 1.34
C ASP A 526 36.11 17.65 0.00
N TYR A 527 35.45 18.82 -0.06
CA TYR A 527 35.44 19.67 -1.25
C TYR A 527 36.83 20.15 -1.64
N GLU A 528 37.71 20.42 -0.68
CA GLU A 528 39.10 20.76 -0.96
C GLU A 528 39.87 19.59 -1.57
N ILE A 529 39.51 18.34 -1.25
CA ILE A 529 40.21 17.14 -1.74
C ILE A 529 39.62 16.66 -3.08
N VAL A 530 38.32 16.37 -3.13
CA VAL A 530 37.67 15.74 -4.29
C VAL A 530 36.94 16.72 -5.21
N GLY A 531 36.73 17.96 -4.77
CA GLY A 531 36.00 19.00 -5.52
C GLY A 531 34.49 19.03 -5.23
N LYS A 532 33.85 20.18 -5.45
CA LYS A 532 32.43 20.41 -5.10
C LYS A 532 31.41 19.64 -5.94
N ARG A 533 31.80 19.21 -7.14
CA ARG A 533 30.88 18.58 -8.11
C ARG A 533 30.75 17.06 -7.91
N VAL A 534 31.59 16.48 -7.05
CA VAL A 534 31.61 15.04 -6.81
C VAL A 534 31.61 14.80 -5.30
N GLU A 535 30.96 13.72 -4.88
CA GLU A 535 30.88 13.34 -3.47
C GLU A 535 31.78 12.12 -3.21
N SER A 536 32.64 12.22 -2.18
CA SER A 536 33.41 11.06 -1.73
C SER A 536 32.54 10.08 -0.93
N LYS A 537 33.00 8.83 -0.83
CA LYS A 537 32.39 7.86 0.08
C LYS A 537 32.44 8.32 1.53
N VAL A 538 33.50 9.03 1.95
CA VAL A 538 33.64 9.52 3.33
C VAL A 538 32.51 10.47 3.69
N ARG A 539 32.21 11.42 2.79
CA ARG A 539 31.15 12.40 2.99
C ARG A 539 29.76 11.75 2.92
N ARG A 540 29.57 10.81 2.00
CA ARG A 540 28.35 10.00 1.89
C ARG A 540 28.09 9.20 3.16
N ASP A 541 29.11 8.50 3.67
CA ASP A 541 29.03 7.72 4.91
C ASP A 541 28.68 8.63 6.10
N ALA A 542 29.34 9.79 6.22
CA ALA A 542 29.05 10.77 7.27
C ALA A 542 27.60 11.24 7.25
N ARG A 543 27.07 11.54 6.05
CA ARG A 543 25.67 11.92 5.86
C ARG A 543 24.72 10.78 6.24
N GLY A 544 25.03 9.55 5.86
CA GLY A 544 24.23 8.36 6.18
C GLY A 544 24.14 8.09 7.69
N VAL A 545 25.21 8.36 8.45
CA VAL A 545 25.18 8.28 9.93
C VAL A 545 24.15 9.24 10.51
N ILE A 546 24.15 10.49 10.05
CA ILE A 546 23.20 11.53 10.52
C ILE A 546 21.77 11.16 10.10
N ALA A 547 21.57 10.74 8.85
CA ALA A 547 20.27 10.30 8.36
C ALA A 547 19.71 9.12 9.17
N GLY A 548 20.55 8.15 9.53
CA GLY A 548 20.19 7.02 10.38
C GLY A 548 19.74 7.45 11.78
N PHE A 549 20.47 8.38 12.42
CA PHE A 549 20.09 8.94 13.72
C PHE A 549 18.73 9.66 13.65
N LEU A 550 18.54 10.51 12.65
CA LEU A 550 17.29 11.24 12.43
C LEU A 550 16.11 10.31 12.21
N ASN A 551 16.25 9.28 11.37
CA ASN A 551 15.18 8.30 11.14
C ASN A 551 14.74 7.58 12.42
N ARG A 552 15.70 7.17 13.27
CA ARG A 552 15.39 6.57 14.58
C ARG A 552 14.67 7.56 15.49
N ARG A 553 15.16 8.80 15.58
CA ARG A 553 14.56 9.84 16.42
C ARG A 553 13.15 10.23 15.95
N ALA A 554 12.95 10.34 14.64
CA ALA A 554 11.64 10.58 14.02
C ALA A 554 10.64 9.46 14.32
N THR A 555 11.10 8.20 14.34
CA THR A 555 10.27 7.05 14.72
C THR A 555 9.82 7.19 16.17
N THR A 556 10.75 7.49 17.09
CA THR A 556 10.43 7.74 18.50
C THR A 556 9.43 8.89 18.68
N TYR A 557 9.60 10.00 17.95
CA TYR A 557 8.64 11.11 17.99
C TYR A 557 7.27 10.72 17.44
N SER A 558 7.23 9.94 16.37
CA SER A 558 5.98 9.43 15.80
C SER A 558 5.22 8.53 16.79
N ASP A 559 5.94 7.65 17.49
CA ASP A 559 5.34 6.76 18.49
C ASP A 559 4.83 7.53 19.72
N GLN A 560 5.40 8.70 20.01
CA GLN A 560 4.95 9.63 21.06
C GLN A 560 3.85 10.60 20.59
N GLY A 561 3.38 10.52 19.34
CA GLY A 561 2.41 11.46 18.78
C GLY A 561 2.96 12.86 18.49
N ARG A 562 4.28 13.05 18.55
CA ARG A 562 4.98 14.32 18.27
C ARG A 562 5.21 14.50 16.78
N TRP A 563 4.13 14.66 16.02
CA TRP A 563 4.15 14.66 14.55
C TRP A 563 4.98 15.78 13.93
N THR A 564 5.03 16.96 14.56
CA THR A 564 5.83 18.11 14.08
C THR A 564 7.32 17.84 14.17
N ASP A 565 7.77 17.23 15.27
CA ASP A 565 9.18 16.90 15.48
C ASP A 565 9.61 15.75 14.57
N ALA A 566 8.75 14.73 14.42
CA ALA A 566 8.96 13.63 13.48
C ALA A 566 9.08 14.15 12.04
N LEU A 567 8.20 15.07 11.63
CA LEU A 567 8.26 15.70 10.31
C LEU A 567 9.56 16.49 10.12
N ALA A 568 9.98 17.29 11.10
CA ALA A 568 11.21 18.08 11.00
C ALA A 568 12.43 17.18 10.74
N ASP A 569 12.55 16.07 11.47
CA ASP A 569 13.63 15.10 11.29
C ASP A 569 13.56 14.44 9.91
N LEU A 570 12.38 14.01 9.47
CA LEU A 570 12.21 13.35 8.17
C LEU A 570 12.48 14.29 7.00
N VAL A 571 12.09 15.56 7.09
CA VAL A 571 12.41 16.58 6.08
C VAL A 571 13.92 16.76 5.99
N LEU A 572 14.62 16.84 7.12
CA LEU A 572 16.08 16.93 7.13
C LEU A 572 16.74 15.69 6.52
N VAL A 573 16.20 14.49 6.76
CA VAL A 573 16.68 13.28 6.07
C VAL A 573 16.46 13.38 4.56
N MET A 574 15.32 13.90 4.09
CA MET A 574 15.06 14.08 2.66
C MET A 574 15.96 15.16 2.03
N GLU A 575 16.35 16.18 2.78
CA GLU A 575 17.32 17.19 2.33
C GLU A 575 18.74 16.61 2.21
N LEU A 576 19.13 15.75 3.15
CA LEU A 576 20.41 15.06 3.13
C LEU A 576 20.44 13.97 2.05
N GLU A 577 19.42 13.11 2.01
CA GLU A 577 19.32 11.95 1.15
C GLU A 577 17.94 11.91 0.46
N PRO A 578 17.78 12.61 -0.67
CA PRO A 578 16.50 12.70 -1.37
C PRO A 578 15.93 11.35 -1.81
N SER A 579 16.75 10.32 -1.93
CA SER A 579 16.37 8.94 -2.31
C SER A 579 16.16 8.01 -1.09
N ASN A 580 16.23 8.50 0.14
CA ASN A 580 16.12 7.66 1.34
C ASN A 580 14.72 7.02 1.47
N LEU A 581 14.65 5.71 1.22
CA LEU A 581 13.39 4.97 1.19
C LEU A 581 12.70 4.92 2.57
N ALA A 582 13.48 4.77 3.65
CA ALA A 582 12.95 4.70 5.01
C ALA A 582 12.26 6.02 5.40
N ALA A 583 12.87 7.16 5.07
CA ALA A 583 12.28 8.47 5.31
C ALA A 583 11.00 8.68 4.50
N ARG A 584 10.98 8.30 3.22
CA ARG A 584 9.78 8.36 2.37
C ARG A 584 8.62 7.52 2.91
N GLN A 585 8.91 6.28 3.33
CA GLN A 585 7.92 5.40 3.95
C GLN A 585 7.39 6.00 5.26
N SER A 586 8.27 6.59 6.06
CA SER A 586 7.90 7.22 7.33
C SER A 586 7.05 8.47 7.14
N LEU A 587 7.35 9.30 6.12
CA LEU A 587 6.51 10.44 5.73
C LEU A 587 5.12 9.99 5.25
N THR A 588 5.05 8.91 4.48
CA THR A 588 3.77 8.33 4.02
C THR A 588 2.93 7.84 5.20
N LYS A 589 3.55 7.16 6.17
CA LYS A 589 2.90 6.74 7.42
C LYS A 589 2.43 7.93 8.23
N LEU A 590 3.25 8.98 8.33
CA LEU A 590 2.91 10.22 9.04
C LEU A 590 1.65 10.87 8.43
N ILE A 591 1.60 11.00 7.11
CA ILE A 591 0.45 11.55 6.35
C ILE A 591 -0.85 10.79 6.66
N SER A 592 -0.77 9.46 6.80
CA SER A 592 -1.93 8.62 7.08
C SER A 592 -2.41 8.67 8.53
N LYS A 593 -1.58 9.15 9.46
CA LYS A 593 -1.83 9.09 10.91
C LYS A 593 -2.10 10.43 11.57
N THR A 594 -1.70 11.54 10.94
CA THR A 594 -1.86 12.86 11.53
C THR A 594 -3.13 13.55 11.03
N ASP A 595 -3.91 14.10 11.97
CA ASP A 595 -5.05 14.99 11.64
C ASP A 595 -4.60 16.43 11.37
N ASN A 596 -3.30 16.73 11.58
CA ASN A 596 -2.76 18.07 11.37
C ASN A 596 -2.52 18.36 9.88
N GLN A 597 -3.45 19.10 9.26
CA GLN A 597 -3.41 19.47 7.84
C GLN A 597 -2.11 20.18 7.42
N LYS A 598 -1.52 21.01 8.30
CA LYS A 598 -0.24 21.69 7.99
C LYS A 598 0.92 20.70 7.91
N VAL A 599 0.97 19.75 8.83
CA VAL A 599 2.00 18.70 8.85
C VAL A 599 1.84 17.80 7.63
N LYS A 600 0.60 17.44 7.27
CA LYS A 600 0.28 16.66 6.08
C LYS A 600 0.76 17.32 4.78
N ALA A 601 0.42 18.59 4.57
CA ALA A 601 0.83 19.34 3.38
C ALA A 601 2.37 19.47 3.26
N LEU A 602 3.07 19.69 4.37
CA LEU A 602 4.54 19.75 4.38
C LEU A 602 5.17 18.38 4.07
N ALA A 603 4.61 17.30 4.60
CA ALA A 603 5.07 15.94 4.31
C ALA A 603 4.88 15.57 2.83
N GLU A 604 3.73 15.91 2.24
CA GLU A 604 3.45 15.71 0.82
C GLU A 604 4.42 16.53 -0.06
N THR A 605 4.71 17.78 0.34
CA THR A 605 5.70 18.61 -0.34
C THR A 605 7.08 17.94 -0.34
N ALA A 606 7.53 17.45 0.82
CA ALA A 606 8.82 16.76 0.95
C ALA A 606 8.91 15.49 0.09
N LEU A 607 7.81 14.73 -0.04
CA LEU A 607 7.76 13.53 -0.90
C LEU A 607 7.83 13.86 -2.39
N SER A 608 7.20 14.97 -2.81
CA SER A 608 7.12 15.39 -4.21
C SER A 608 8.43 15.94 -4.78
N GLY A 609 9.40 16.31 -3.93
CA GLY A 609 10.66 16.92 -4.35
C GLY A 609 10.52 18.33 -4.92
N LYS A 610 9.35 18.98 -4.85
CA LYS A 610 9.15 20.35 -5.32
C LYS A 610 9.71 21.36 -4.31
N PRO A 611 10.46 22.39 -4.74
CA PRO A 611 10.96 23.42 -3.83
C PRO A 611 9.81 24.20 -3.19
N LYS A 612 10.00 24.64 -1.93
CA LYS A 612 9.05 25.52 -1.21
C LYS A 612 8.68 26.72 -2.11
N PRO A 613 7.39 27.11 -2.20
CA PRO A 613 7.05 28.39 -2.81
C PRO A 613 7.74 29.51 -2.01
N LYS A 614 8.54 30.33 -2.70
CA LYS A 614 9.16 31.51 -2.10
C LYS A 614 8.04 32.38 -1.53
N LYS A 615 8.12 32.74 -0.24
CA LYS A 615 7.28 33.79 0.34
C LYS A 615 7.46 35.04 -0.52
N ALA A 616 6.38 35.53 -1.12
CA ALA A 616 6.36 36.83 -1.76
C ALA A 616 6.72 37.87 -0.70
N GLY A 617 7.89 38.49 -0.83
CA GLY A 617 8.23 39.68 -0.04
C GLY A 617 7.27 40.81 -0.39
N PRO A 618 7.01 41.75 0.54
CA PRO A 618 6.15 42.89 0.26
C PRO A 618 6.76 43.68 -0.91
N LYS A 619 5.94 43.93 -1.94
CA LYS A 619 6.31 44.81 -3.05
C LYS A 619 6.69 46.16 -2.47
N GLY A 620 7.94 46.55 -2.65
CA GLY A 620 8.40 47.90 -2.35
C GLY A 620 7.62 48.89 -3.22
N SER A 621 6.93 49.80 -2.57
CA SER A 621 6.55 51.09 -3.14
C SER A 621 7.75 52.02 -3.05
N SER A 622 8.19 52.55 -4.18
CA SER A 622 8.93 53.81 -4.29
C SER A 622 8.81 54.33 -5.73
N PRO A 623 8.85 55.64 -5.97
CA PRO A 623 8.86 56.74 -5.00
C PRO A 623 7.44 57.18 -4.59
#